data_AF-A0A368F426-F1
#
_entry.id   AF-A0A368F426-F1
#
_cell.length_a   1.000
_cell.length_b   1.000
_cell.length_c   1.000
_cell.angle_alpha   90.00
_cell.angle_beta   90.00
_cell.angle_gamma   90.00
#
_symmetry.space_group_name_H-M   'P 1'
#
loop_
_entity.id
_entity.type
_entity.pdbx_description
1 polymer ?
#
loop_
_entity_poly.entity_id
_entity_poly.type
_entity_poly.pdbx_seq_one_letter_code
_entity_poly.pdbx_strand_id
1 'polypeptide(L)'
;MARNVEIKAKVRDRQEIVRLAKELTGEEPTLLKQHDIFYRSPQGRLKMRTVEENGVVRTELIWYNRPDFAGPKLCEYNKFDVPSDILSAFKETLRCSMGIKGEVKK
;
A
#
# COMPACT_ATOMS: atom_id res chain seq x y z
N MET A 1 6.83 -0.58 16.46
CA MET A 1 6.58 -0.81 15.03
C MET A 1 5.76 -2.07 14.88
N ALA A 2 4.84 -2.10 13.91
CA ALA A 2 4.01 -3.28 13.65
C ALA A 2 4.74 -4.23 12.67
N ARG A 3 4.30 -5.49 12.62
CA ARG A 3 4.86 -6.50 11.71
C ARG A 3 3.77 -7.35 11.08
N ASN A 4 3.95 -7.76 9.84
CA ASN A 4 3.13 -8.77 9.18
C ASN A 4 3.99 -9.71 8.32
N VAL A 5 3.40 -10.85 7.93
CA VAL A 5 3.95 -11.72 6.90
C VAL A 5 3.14 -11.54 5.64
N GLU A 6 3.79 -11.21 4.54
CA GLU A 6 3.12 -11.03 3.25
C GLU A 6 3.41 -12.23 2.33
N ILE A 7 2.35 -12.80 1.76
CA ILE A 7 2.41 -13.82 0.71
C ILE A 7 1.81 -13.21 -0.56
N LYS A 8 2.57 -13.23 -1.66
CA LYS A 8 2.12 -12.74 -2.97
C LYS A 8 2.23 -13.86 -4.01
N ALA A 9 1.14 -14.12 -4.70
CA ALA A 9 1.08 -15.08 -5.80
C ALA A 9 0.56 -14.41 -7.07
N LYS A 10 0.97 -14.94 -8.23
CA LYS A 10 0.46 -14.49 -9.53
C LYS A 10 -0.94 -15.08 -9.71
N VAL A 11 -1.94 -14.21 -9.87
CA VAL A 11 -3.30 -14.62 -10.23
C VAL A 11 -3.36 -14.87 -11.74
N ARG A 12 -3.79 -16.07 -12.13
CA ARG A 12 -3.97 -16.47 -13.55
C ARG A 12 -5.40 -16.26 -14.02
N ASP A 13 -6.36 -16.56 -13.15
CA ASP A 13 -7.79 -16.34 -13.38
C ASP A 13 -8.35 -15.53 -12.22
N ARG A 14 -8.80 -14.31 -12.53
CA ARG A 14 -9.33 -13.39 -11.52
C ARG A 14 -10.75 -13.79 -11.08
N GLN A 15 -11.57 -14.30 -12.00
CA GLN A 15 -12.96 -14.64 -11.71
C GLN A 15 -13.01 -15.83 -10.76
N GLU A 16 -12.20 -16.84 -11.03
CA GLU A 16 -12.13 -18.04 -10.19
C GLU A 16 -11.63 -17.73 -8.77
N ILE A 17 -10.58 -16.91 -8.64
CA ILE A 17 -10.07 -16.51 -7.32
C ILE A 17 -11.10 -15.71 -6.52
N VAL A 18 -11.86 -14.84 -7.18
CA VAL A 18 -12.94 -14.09 -6.50
C VAL A 18 -14.06 -15.03 -6.07
N ARG A 19 -14.47 -15.99 -6.91
CA ARG A 19 -15.48 -16.99 -6.56
C ARG A 19 -15.06 -17.80 -5.34
N LEU A 20 -13.85 -18.35 -5.35
CA LEU A 20 -13.30 -19.12 -4.22
C LEU A 20 -13.19 -18.28 -2.94
N ALA A 21 -12.77 -17.02 -3.05
CA ALA A 21 -12.70 -16.13 -1.89
C ALA A 21 -14.08 -15.92 -1.26
N LYS A 22 -15.12 -15.67 -2.07
CA LYS A 22 -16.51 -15.55 -1.60
C LYS A 22 -17.00 -16.82 -0.90
N GLU A 23 -16.73 -17.99 -1.49
CA GLU A 23 -17.13 -19.28 -0.91
C GLU A 23 -16.45 -19.53 0.45
N LEU A 24 -15.19 -19.12 0.60
CA LEU A 24 -14.43 -19.29 1.84
C LEU A 24 -14.79 -18.30 2.94
N THR A 25 -15.09 -17.04 2.60
CA THR A 25 -15.38 -15.99 3.59
C THR A 25 -16.87 -15.79 3.85
N GLY A 26 -17.73 -16.13 2.89
CA GLY A 26 -19.15 -15.76 2.90
C GLY A 26 -19.40 -14.26 2.65
N GLU A 27 -18.38 -13.51 2.24
CA GLU A 27 -18.43 -12.05 2.08
C GLU A 27 -18.24 -11.61 0.62
N GLU A 28 -18.89 -10.51 0.25
CA GLU A 28 -18.70 -9.86 -1.05
C GLU A 28 -17.39 -9.03 -1.06
N PRO A 29 -16.64 -9.03 -2.17
CA PRO A 29 -15.40 -8.28 -2.26
C PRO A 29 -15.66 -6.78 -2.32
N THR A 30 -14.84 -6.01 -1.60
CA THR A 30 -14.80 -4.55 -1.70
C THR A 30 -13.73 -4.11 -2.70
N LEU A 31 -14.07 -3.14 -3.55
CA LEU A 31 -13.10 -2.52 -4.46
C LEU A 31 -12.28 -1.46 -3.72
N LEU A 32 -10.95 -1.63 -3.74
CA LEU A 32 -10.00 -0.65 -3.22
C LEU A 32 -9.22 -0.02 -4.37
N LYS A 33 -9.50 1.24 -4.71
CA LYS A 33 -8.68 1.98 -5.69
C LYS A 33 -7.48 2.54 -4.95
N GLN A 34 -6.28 2.11 -5.33
CA GLN A 34 -5.04 2.49 -4.65
C GLN A 34 -4.15 3.32 -5.57
N HIS A 35 -3.63 4.40 -5.01
CA HIS A 35 -2.60 5.22 -5.63
C HIS A 35 -1.40 5.30 -4.67
N ASP A 36 -0.31 4.65 -5.05
CA ASP A 36 0.95 4.61 -4.29
C ASP A 36 2.01 5.50 -4.96
N ILE A 37 2.54 6.47 -4.22
CA ILE A 37 3.74 7.23 -4.58
C ILE A 37 4.89 6.70 -3.73
N PHE A 38 5.92 6.17 -4.37
CA PHE A 38 7.13 5.70 -3.71
C PHE A 38 8.18 6.79 -3.69
N TYR A 39 8.78 7.04 -2.53
CA TYR A 39 9.88 7.97 -2.36
C TYR A 39 11.19 7.22 -2.26
N ARG A 40 12.32 7.89 -2.53
CA ARG A 40 13.61 7.33 -2.11
C ARG A 40 13.64 7.33 -0.58
N SER A 41 14.37 6.39 0.00
CA SER A 41 14.58 6.32 1.45
C SER A 41 15.98 5.79 1.70
N PRO A 42 16.78 6.41 2.59
CA PRO A 42 18.11 5.91 2.92
C PRO A 42 18.04 4.57 3.66
N GLN A 43 16.95 4.32 4.39
CA GLN A 43 16.71 3.08 5.12
C GLN A 43 15.29 2.57 4.91
N GLY A 44 15.17 1.28 4.59
CA GLY A 44 13.90 0.67 4.26
C GLY A 44 13.26 1.31 3.02
N ARG A 45 11.94 1.36 3.00
CA ARG A 45 11.14 1.90 1.89
C ARG A 45 10.07 2.82 2.44
N LEU A 46 9.77 3.86 1.68
CA LEU A 46 8.76 4.84 2.03
C LEU A 46 7.80 5.02 0.88
N LYS A 47 6.50 4.99 1.18
CA LYS A 47 5.46 5.31 0.21
C LYS A 47 4.34 6.10 0.86
N MET A 48 3.71 6.97 0.08
CA MET A 48 2.42 7.53 0.41
C MET A 48 1.35 6.79 -0.38
N ARG A 49 0.32 6.33 0.31
CA ARG A 49 -0.78 5.57 -0.27
C ARG A 49 -2.07 6.34 -0.08
N THR A 50 -2.75 6.67 -1.18
CA THR A 50 -4.15 7.08 -1.14
C THR A 50 -5.02 5.89 -1.51
N VAL A 51 -6.04 5.58 -0.70
CA VAL A 51 -7.03 4.53 -0.96
C VAL A 51 -8.42 5.17 -0.99
N GLU A 52 -9.17 4.86 -2.05
CA GLU A 52 -10.61 5.09 -2.11
C GLU A 52 -11.33 3.75 -1.90
N GLU A 53 -12.19 3.71 -0.89
CA GLU A 53 -13.01 2.55 -0.53
C GLU A 53 -14.43 3.07 -0.25
N ASN A 54 -15.42 2.57 -0.99
CA ASN A 54 -16.83 2.96 -0.83
C ASN A 54 -17.06 4.50 -0.85
N GLY A 55 -16.30 5.21 -1.69
CA GLY A 55 -16.36 6.68 -1.81
C GLY A 55 -15.60 7.44 -0.72
N VAL A 56 -15.05 6.75 0.29
CA VAL A 56 -14.23 7.35 1.34
C VAL A 56 -12.77 7.30 0.93
N VAL A 57 -12.10 8.46 0.93
CA VAL A 57 -10.68 8.60 0.59
C VAL A 57 -9.86 8.76 1.86
N ARG A 58 -8.85 7.91 2.04
CA ARG A 58 -7.84 8.02 3.10
C ARG A 58 -6.45 8.05 2.51
N THR A 59 -5.54 8.79 3.12
CA THR A 59 -4.12 8.80 2.73
C THR A 59 -3.24 8.46 3.91
N GLU A 60 -2.30 7.54 3.71
CA GLU A 60 -1.33 7.10 4.71
C GLU A 60 0.09 7.32 4.18
N LEU A 61 1.01 7.72 5.06
CA LEU A 61 2.44 7.56 4.85
C LEU A 61 2.89 6.26 5.50
N ILE A 62 3.58 5.41 4.74
CA ILE A 62 3.96 4.06 5.15
C ILE A 62 5.46 3.88 4.96
N TRP A 63 6.18 3.79 6.07
CA TRP A 63 7.53 3.23 6.08
C TRP A 63 7.44 1.71 6.25
N TYR A 64 8.26 0.97 5.51
CA TYR A 64 8.34 -0.47 5.67
C TYR A 64 9.72 -1.03 5.32
N ASN A 65 10.11 -2.08 6.03
CA ASN A 65 11.32 -2.84 5.79
C ASN A 65 10.99 -4.31 5.57
N ARG A 66 11.43 -4.84 4.43
CA ARG A 66 11.23 -6.25 4.08
C ARG A 66 12.31 -6.72 3.10
N PRO A 67 12.71 -8.00 3.16
CA PRO A 67 13.72 -8.56 2.27
C PRO A 67 13.22 -8.72 0.82
N ASP A 68 14.16 -8.74 -0.12
CA ASP A 68 13.95 -8.91 -1.56
C ASP A 68 14.13 -10.35 -2.03
N PHE A 69 13.35 -11.27 -1.44
CA PHE A 69 13.25 -12.64 -1.95
C PHE A 69 11.80 -13.04 -2.25
N ALA A 70 11.65 -14.12 -3.01
CA ALA A 70 10.36 -14.73 -3.36
C ALA A 70 9.81 -15.58 -2.21
N GLY A 71 8.48 -15.61 -2.04
CA GLY A 71 7.83 -16.35 -0.96
C GLY A 71 7.41 -15.48 0.24
N PRO A 72 6.94 -16.13 1.34
CA PRO A 72 6.49 -15.45 2.55
C PRO A 72 7.62 -14.63 3.16
N LYS A 73 7.35 -13.36 3.45
CA LYS A 73 8.37 -12.48 4.04
C LYS A 73 7.83 -11.64 5.17
N LEU A 74 8.62 -11.54 6.22
CA LEU A 74 8.39 -10.62 7.32
C LEU A 74 8.56 -9.20 6.80
N CYS A 75 7.60 -8.35 7.11
CA CYS A 75 7.61 -6.94 6.82
C CYS A 75 7.34 -6.19 8.12
N GLU A 76 8.31 -5.38 8.53
CA GLU A 76 8.15 -4.42 9.60
C GLU A 76 7.67 -3.11 9.00
N TYR A 77 6.74 -2.43 9.66
CA TYR A 77 6.20 -1.20 9.12
C TYR A 77 5.75 -0.22 10.20
N ASN A 78 5.70 1.05 9.78
CA ASN A 78 5.06 2.12 10.51
C ASN A 78 4.12 2.87 9.55
N LYS A 79 2.91 3.18 10.03
CA LYS A 79 1.89 3.87 9.26
C LYS A 79 1.48 5.13 9.99
N PHE A 80 1.24 6.18 9.23
CA PHE A 80 0.74 7.45 9.71
C PHE A 80 -0.39 7.89 8.79
N ASP A 81 -1.60 8.02 9.32
CA ASP A 81 -2.71 8.65 8.61
C ASP A 81 -2.38 10.12 8.40
N VAL A 82 -2.37 10.55 7.14
CA VAL A 82 -2.04 11.93 6.76
C VAL A 82 -3.34 12.73 6.71
N PRO A 83 -3.51 13.74 7.58
CA PRO A 83 -4.65 14.64 7.52
C PRO A 83 -4.74 15.35 6.16
N SER A 84 -5.97 15.55 5.68
CA SER A 84 -6.22 16.11 4.35
C SER A 84 -5.76 17.55 4.19
N ASP A 85 -5.79 18.33 5.27
CA ASP A 85 -5.39 19.73 5.34
C ASP A 85 -3.88 19.93 5.11
N ILE A 86 -3.04 18.99 5.56
CA ILE A 86 -1.58 19.05 5.36
C ILE A 86 -1.10 18.30 4.12
N LEU A 87 -1.96 17.52 3.47
CA LEU A 87 -1.58 16.51 2.48
C LEU A 87 -0.75 17.09 1.32
N SER A 88 -1.18 18.24 0.79
CA SER A 88 -0.50 18.88 -0.36
C SER A 88 0.92 19.35 0.01
N ALA A 89 1.04 20.10 1.10
CA ALA A 89 2.32 20.59 1.60
C ALA A 89 3.26 19.42 1.98
N PHE A 90 2.71 18.34 2.54
CA PHE A 90 3.49 17.18 2.94
C PHE A 90 4.00 16.37 1.74
N LYS A 91 3.17 16.18 0.70
CA LYS A 91 3.61 15.58 -0.58
C LYS A 91 4.76 16.37 -1.19
N GLU A 92 4.64 17.69 -1.26
CA GLU A 92 5.66 18.54 -1.84
C GLU A 92 6.97 18.50 -1.03
N THR A 93 6.86 18.54 0.30
CA THR A 93 8.01 18.41 1.20
C THR A 93 8.74 17.08 0.97
N LEU A 94 8.02 15.96 0.87
CA LEU A 94 8.61 14.64 0.60
C LEU A 94 9.21 14.55 -0.81
N ARG A 95 8.57 15.18 -1.81
CA ARG A 95 9.10 15.26 -3.17
C ARG A 95 10.44 15.99 -3.20
N CYS A 96 10.54 17.14 -2.52
CA CYS A 96 11.77 17.94 -2.48
C CYS A 96 12.89 17.30 -1.66
N SER A 97 12.55 16.71 -0.50
CA SER A 97 13.55 16.12 0.40
C SER A 97 14.01 14.73 -0.03
N MET A 98 13.08 13.83 -0.34
CA MET A 98 13.36 12.42 -0.62
C MET A 98 13.38 12.10 -2.11
N GLY A 99 12.71 12.89 -2.95
CA GLY A 99 12.53 12.59 -4.36
C GLY A 99 11.56 11.43 -4.60
N ILE A 100 10.91 11.43 -5.77
CA ILE A 100 10.02 10.34 -6.19
C ILE A 100 10.84 9.23 -6.84
N LYS A 101 10.57 7.99 -6.42
CA LYS A 101 11.12 6.76 -7.01
C LYS A 101 10.20 6.16 -8.07
N GLY A 102 8.88 6.33 -7.91
CA GLY A 102 7.89 5.86 -8.88
C GLY A 102 6.46 5.95 -8.36
N GLU A 103 5.50 5.73 -9.23
CA GLU A 103 4.06 5.83 -8.95
C GLU A 103 3.34 4.60 -9.48
N VAL A 104 2.37 4.08 -8.72
CA VAL A 104 1.56 2.92 -9.10
C VAL A 104 0.09 3.21 -8.80
N LYS A 105 -0.77 3.04 -9.80
CA LYS A 105 -2.24 3.10 -9.67
C LYS A 105 -2.83 1.74 -9.98
N LYS A 106 -3.71 1.24 -9.13
CA LYS A 106 -4.36 -0.07 -9.29
C LYS A 106 -5.71 -0.14 -8.59
#